data_AF-A0A7C8LMM8-F1
#
_entry.id   AF-A0A7C8LMM8-F1
#
_cell.length_a   1.000
_cell.length_b   1.000
_cell.length_c   1.000
_cell.angle_alpha   90.00
_cell.angle_beta   90.00
_cell.angle_gamma   90.00
#
_symmetry.space_group_name_H-M   'P 1'
#
loop_
_entity.id
_entity.type
_entity.pdbx_description
1 polymer ?
#
loop_
_entity_poly.entity_id
_entity_poly.type
_entity_poly.pdbx_seq_one_letter_code
_entity_poly.pdbx_strand_id
1 'polypeptide(L)'
;MDKWLEVGRHAWDEYLALAVKPLHAMGWQTGSLFLILLLSALLVAYWIARATWIFQKPKLSGVKIKGGPHTYKDFLRLHSKTYMALHKRDVQGSAQSDIVKQDLAKDASRYYVVTVVESGKPLPLVTREMHLQFASKRYSVPEGHVQFDGEVLNEIRLNNASQDDDEGGTEIAGTYDIYIRRVQWYDVRHWLTHPNREIRIVLWVTIISTFLPFLIDFLFKRGG
;
A
#
# COMPACT_ATOMS: atom_id res chain seq x y z
N MET A 1 54.79 15.22 52.79
CA MET A 1 54.00 14.01 52.42
C MET A 1 52.81 14.40 51.53
N ASP A 2 52.22 15.57 51.75
CA ASP A 2 51.03 16.04 51.03
C ASP A 2 51.23 16.31 49.53
N LYS A 3 52.40 16.82 49.11
CA LYS A 3 52.72 17.04 47.68
C LYS A 3 52.66 15.76 46.82
N TRP A 4 53.03 14.61 47.38
CA TRP A 4 52.99 13.34 46.65
C TRP A 4 51.56 12.79 46.53
N LEU A 5 50.70 13.08 47.51
CA LEU A 5 49.28 12.74 47.48
C LEU A 5 48.49 13.64 46.52
N GLU A 6 48.89 14.90 46.33
CA GLU A 6 48.32 15.81 45.33
C GLU A 6 48.69 15.38 43.90
N VAL A 7 49.97 15.08 43.65
CA VAL A 7 50.43 14.59 42.33
C VAL A 7 49.77 13.25 41.97
N GLY A 8 49.64 12.34 42.94
CA GLY A 8 48.94 11.07 42.74
C GLY A 8 47.45 11.23 42.42
N ARG A 9 46.76 12.17 43.07
CA ARG A 9 45.35 12.48 42.76
C ARG A 9 45.19 13.09 41.37
N HIS A 10 46.06 14.03 41.00
CA HIS A 10 45.98 14.70 39.71
C HIS A 10 46.24 13.74 38.53
N ALA A 11 47.19 12.81 38.69
CA ALA A 11 47.46 11.77 37.70
C ALA A 11 46.31 10.75 37.59
N TRP A 12 45.63 10.45 38.69
CA TRP A 12 44.46 9.58 38.71
C TRP A 12 43.24 10.22 38.03
N ASP A 13 43.02 11.51 38.27
CA ASP A 13 41.95 12.28 37.63
C ASP A 13 42.20 12.46 36.13
N GLU A 14 43.45 12.65 35.70
CA GLU A 14 43.82 12.66 34.26
C GLU A 14 43.61 11.30 33.60
N TYR A 15 43.99 10.21 34.27
CA TYR A 15 43.77 8.85 33.77
C TYR A 15 42.27 8.54 33.61
N LEU A 16 41.45 8.87 34.62
CA LEU A 16 40.01 8.73 34.54
C LEU A 16 39.41 9.61 33.45
N ALA A 17 39.88 10.85 33.30
CA ALA A 17 39.42 11.72 32.22
C ALA A 17 39.78 11.17 30.83
N LEU A 18 40.97 10.61 30.65
CA LEU A 18 41.43 10.01 29.39
C LEU A 18 40.70 8.69 29.05
N ALA A 19 40.35 7.89 30.05
CA ALA A 19 39.62 6.64 29.87
C ALA A 19 38.11 6.83 29.69
N VAL A 20 37.50 7.77 30.42
CA VAL A 20 36.04 7.99 30.44
C VAL A 20 35.58 8.86 29.28
N LYS A 21 36.35 9.88 28.86
CA LYS A 21 36.00 10.74 27.72
C LYS A 21 35.72 9.98 26.41
N PRO A 22 36.55 9.02 25.96
CA PRO A 22 36.27 8.26 24.73
C PRO A 22 35.04 7.36 24.88
N LEU A 23 34.80 6.79 26.07
CA LEU A 23 33.58 6.03 26.36
C LEU A 23 32.33 6.92 26.27
N HIS A 24 32.40 8.14 26.82
CA HIS A 24 31.31 9.09 26.79
C HIS A 24 31.05 9.62 25.36
N ALA A 25 32.10 9.81 24.57
CA ALA A 25 31.99 10.18 23.15
C ALA A 25 31.35 9.04 22.31
N MET A 26 31.77 7.79 22.52
CA MET A 26 31.13 6.63 21.90
C MET A 26 29.68 6.46 22.33
N GLY A 27 29.37 6.66 23.62
CA GLY A 27 27.99 6.62 24.14
C GLY A 27 27.10 7.69 23.49
N TRP A 28 27.62 8.90 23.30
CA TRP A 28 26.88 9.97 22.62
C TRP A 28 26.67 9.68 21.12
N GLN A 29 27.69 9.19 20.42
CA GLN A 29 27.58 8.82 19.00
C GLN A 29 26.61 7.66 18.78
N THR A 30 26.70 6.61 19.59
CA THR A 30 25.80 5.46 19.50
C THR A 30 24.36 5.84 19.88
N GLY A 31 24.18 6.60 20.96
CA GLY A 31 22.87 7.09 21.38
C GLY A 31 22.20 7.99 20.34
N SER A 32 22.95 8.92 19.74
CA SER A 32 22.44 9.78 18.68
C SER A 32 22.10 9.02 17.40
N LEU A 33 22.91 8.04 16.98
CA LEU A 33 22.58 7.15 15.86
C LEU A 33 21.30 6.35 16.10
N PHE A 34 21.13 5.76 17.28
CA PHE A 34 19.90 5.04 17.64
C PHE A 34 18.68 5.95 17.62
N LEU A 35 18.81 7.18 18.12
CA LEU A 35 17.73 8.16 18.10
C LEU A 35 17.34 8.53 16.66
N ILE A 36 18.31 8.77 15.79
CA ILE A 36 18.06 9.08 14.37
C ILE A 36 17.36 7.90 13.68
N LEU A 37 17.81 6.67 13.93
CA LEU A 37 17.18 5.47 13.37
C LEU A 37 15.74 5.31 13.87
N LEU A 38 15.50 5.51 15.17
CA LEU A 38 14.16 5.44 15.76
C LEU A 38 13.24 6.51 15.16
N LEU A 39 13.69 7.76 15.08
CA LEU A 39 12.92 8.86 14.48
C LEU A 39 12.63 8.61 13.00
N SER A 40 13.60 8.06 12.26
CA SER A 40 13.43 7.69 10.85
C SER A 40 12.40 6.57 10.70
N ALA A 41 12.46 5.54 11.54
CA ALA A 41 11.49 4.44 11.55
C ALA A 41 10.07 4.93 11.88
N LEU A 42 9.94 5.80 12.89
CA LEU A 42 8.67 6.43 13.25
C LEU A 42 8.13 7.32 12.13
N LEU A 43 8.99 8.08 11.46
CA LEU A 43 8.62 8.90 10.32
C LEU A 43 8.11 8.03 9.17
N VAL A 44 8.82 6.95 8.84
CA VAL A 44 8.38 5.98 7.82
C VAL A 44 7.04 5.34 8.21
N ALA A 45 6.88 4.89 9.45
CA ALA A 45 5.64 4.32 9.95
C ALA A 45 4.47 5.31 9.89
N TYR A 46 4.70 6.57 10.28
CA TYR A 46 3.72 7.66 10.17
C TYR A 46 3.32 7.89 8.71
N TRP A 47 4.29 7.92 7.79
CA TRP A 47 4.03 8.07 6.36
C TRP A 47 3.23 6.90 5.78
N ILE A 48 3.54 5.66 6.20
CA ILE A 48 2.78 4.47 5.80
C ILE A 48 1.35 4.54 6.34
N ALA A 49 1.16 4.84 7.62
CA ALA A 49 -0.17 4.96 8.24
C ALA A 49 -1.00 6.10 7.64
N ARG A 50 -0.36 7.21 7.26
CA ARG A 50 -1.03 8.29 6.54
C ARG A 50 -1.32 7.93 5.09
N ALA A 51 -0.51 7.07 4.47
CA ALA A 51 -0.78 6.57 3.13
C ALA A 51 -1.96 5.58 3.10
N THR A 52 -2.19 4.82 4.17
CA THR A 52 -3.35 3.91 4.31
C THR A 52 -4.68 4.64 4.59
N TRP A 53 -4.66 5.95 4.90
CA TRP A 53 -5.81 6.85 5.02
C TRP A 53 -6.76 6.83 3.80
N ILE A 54 -6.33 6.27 2.67
CA ILE A 54 -7.09 6.14 1.42
C ILE A 54 -8.30 5.18 1.53
N PHE A 55 -8.39 4.36 2.57
CA PHE A 55 -9.60 3.57 2.89
C PHE A 55 -10.71 4.35 3.58
N GLN A 56 -10.67 5.69 3.60
CA GLN A 56 -11.66 6.47 4.35
C GLN A 56 -13.06 6.50 3.74
N LYS A 57 -13.20 6.38 2.42
CA LYS A 57 -14.51 6.32 1.77
C LYS A 57 -14.50 5.36 0.60
N PRO A 58 -15.34 4.31 0.61
CA PRO A 58 -15.44 3.40 -0.51
C PRO A 58 -15.97 4.14 -1.75
N LYS A 59 -15.47 3.75 -2.92
CA LYS A 59 -16.00 4.25 -4.19
C LYS A 59 -17.34 3.62 -4.51
N LEU A 60 -17.51 2.36 -4.11
CA LEU A 60 -18.73 1.58 -4.23
C LEU A 60 -19.04 1.03 -2.84
N SER A 61 -20.21 1.33 -2.30
CA SER A 61 -20.58 0.88 -0.96
C SER A 61 -21.78 -0.05 -1.01
N GLY A 62 -21.77 -1.08 -0.17
CA GLY A 62 -22.86 -2.05 -0.05
C GLY A 62 -23.17 -2.79 -1.36
N VAL A 63 -22.16 -3.01 -2.20
CA VAL A 63 -22.35 -3.72 -3.48
C VAL A 63 -22.28 -5.22 -3.29
N LYS A 64 -22.90 -5.94 -4.21
CA LYS A 64 -22.84 -7.40 -4.26
C LYS A 64 -21.83 -7.88 -5.30
N ILE A 65 -21.24 -9.04 -5.07
CA ILE A 65 -20.27 -9.65 -5.98
C ILE A 65 -20.94 -10.81 -6.72
N LYS A 66 -20.93 -10.75 -8.05
CA LYS A 66 -21.47 -11.82 -8.89
C LYS A 66 -20.57 -13.06 -8.77
N GLY A 67 -21.16 -14.22 -8.48
CA GLY A 67 -20.44 -15.47 -8.22
C GLY A 67 -19.82 -16.11 -9.46
N GLY A 68 -20.31 -15.78 -10.65
CA GLY A 68 -19.74 -16.23 -11.91
C GLY A 68 -18.56 -15.36 -12.38
N PRO A 69 -17.37 -15.93 -12.65
CA PRO A 69 -16.24 -15.16 -13.15
C PRO A 69 -16.48 -14.62 -14.56
N HIS A 70 -15.78 -13.55 -14.92
CA HIS A 70 -15.61 -13.20 -16.33
C HIS A 70 -14.24 -13.67 -16.86
N THR A 71 -14.14 -13.76 -18.19
CA THR A 71 -12.98 -14.33 -18.89
C THR A 71 -11.73 -13.44 -18.90
N TYR A 72 -11.87 -12.13 -18.68
CA TYR A 72 -10.73 -11.20 -18.76
C TYR A 72 -9.98 -11.17 -17.43
N LYS A 73 -8.72 -11.66 -17.41
CA LYS A 73 -7.88 -11.66 -16.21
C LYS A 73 -7.49 -10.22 -15.80
N ASP A 74 -7.47 -9.95 -14.50
CA ASP A 74 -7.11 -8.65 -13.91
C ASP A 74 -8.04 -7.50 -14.33
N PHE A 75 -9.32 -7.81 -14.64
CA PHE A 75 -10.35 -6.79 -14.85
C PHE A 75 -11.39 -6.83 -13.73
N LEU A 76 -11.86 -5.66 -13.33
CA LEU A 76 -13.06 -5.47 -12.54
C LEU A 76 -14.15 -4.94 -13.46
N ARG A 77 -15.20 -5.73 -13.67
CA ARG A 77 -16.34 -5.31 -14.47
C ARG A 77 -17.40 -4.64 -13.61
N LEU A 78 -17.75 -3.42 -14.00
CA LEU A 78 -18.74 -2.58 -13.33
C LEU A 78 -20.01 -2.44 -14.19
N HIS A 79 -21.15 -2.28 -13.53
CA HIS A 79 -22.37 -1.84 -14.19
C HIS A 79 -22.17 -0.45 -14.83
N SER A 80 -22.89 -0.18 -15.92
CA SER A 80 -22.71 1.00 -16.76
C SER A 80 -22.85 2.32 -16.00
N LYS A 81 -23.92 2.48 -15.21
CA LYS A 81 -24.15 3.67 -14.39
C LYS A 81 -23.04 3.86 -13.36
N THR A 82 -22.62 2.77 -12.72
CA THR A 82 -21.57 2.76 -11.69
C THR A 82 -20.22 3.18 -12.26
N TYR A 83 -19.87 2.65 -13.45
CA TYR A 83 -18.69 3.04 -14.18
C TYR A 83 -18.74 4.54 -14.51
N MET A 84 -19.84 5.04 -15.09
CA MET A 84 -19.96 6.46 -15.44
C MET A 84 -19.84 7.39 -14.23
N ALA A 85 -20.48 7.01 -13.12
CA ALA A 85 -20.41 7.76 -11.86
C ALA A 85 -18.97 7.85 -11.31
N LEU A 86 -18.17 6.78 -11.44
CA LEU A 86 -16.76 6.77 -11.04
C LEU A 86 -15.93 7.78 -11.83
N HIS A 87 -16.28 8.01 -13.09
CA HIS A 87 -15.65 9.01 -13.96
C HIS A 87 -16.29 10.40 -13.87
N LYS A 88 -17.20 10.63 -12.90
CA LYS A 88 -17.96 11.88 -12.72
C LYS A 88 -18.64 12.35 -14.01
N ARG A 89 -19.11 11.41 -14.82
CA ARG A 89 -19.80 11.71 -16.06
C ARG A 89 -21.29 11.52 -15.86
N ASP A 90 -22.05 12.58 -16.07
CA ASP A 90 -23.49 12.52 -16.21
C ASP A 90 -23.78 12.64 -17.71
N VAL A 91 -24.04 11.52 -18.37
CA VAL A 91 -24.28 11.53 -19.82
C VAL A 91 -25.63 10.90 -20.07
N GLN A 92 -26.53 11.72 -20.63
CA GLN A 92 -27.79 11.28 -21.21
C GLN A 92 -27.66 11.31 -22.74
N GLY A 93 -28.14 10.27 -23.43
CA GLY A 93 -28.31 10.26 -24.89
C GLY A 93 -27.16 9.68 -25.72
N SER A 94 -27.23 9.85 -27.05
CA SER A 94 -26.36 9.22 -28.05
C SER A 94 -24.87 9.63 -27.97
N ALA A 95 -24.55 10.79 -27.39
CA ALA A 95 -23.19 11.24 -27.09
C ALA A 95 -22.44 10.32 -26.10
N GLN A 96 -23.18 9.47 -25.38
CA GLN A 96 -22.64 8.49 -24.46
C GLN A 96 -21.83 7.40 -25.18
N SER A 97 -22.17 7.03 -26.41
CA SER A 97 -21.46 5.97 -27.16
C SER A 97 -19.97 6.27 -27.32
N ASP A 98 -19.63 7.47 -27.78
CA ASP A 98 -18.26 7.78 -28.20
C ASP A 98 -17.39 8.22 -27.02
N ILE A 99 -18.00 8.92 -26.05
CA ILE A 99 -17.38 9.22 -24.76
C ILE A 99 -17.02 7.93 -24.01
N VAL A 100 -17.95 6.98 -23.95
CA VAL A 100 -17.74 5.69 -23.26
C VAL A 100 -16.65 4.90 -23.97
N LYS A 101 -16.62 4.87 -25.31
CA LYS A 101 -15.54 4.21 -26.07
C LYS A 101 -14.16 4.83 -25.78
N GLN A 102 -14.06 6.17 -25.73
CA GLN A 102 -12.80 6.83 -25.42
C GLN A 102 -12.33 6.55 -23.99
N ASP A 103 -13.23 6.55 -23.02
CA ASP A 103 -12.89 6.25 -21.63
C ASP A 103 -12.53 4.77 -21.45
N LEU A 104 -13.26 3.84 -22.09
CA LEU A 104 -12.88 2.42 -22.15
C LEU A 104 -11.46 2.24 -22.70
N ALA A 105 -11.13 2.91 -23.80
CA ALA A 105 -9.80 2.81 -24.40
C ALA A 105 -8.72 3.35 -23.45
N LYS A 106 -9.00 4.44 -22.73
CA LYS A 106 -8.09 5.02 -21.74
C LYS A 106 -7.94 4.18 -20.48
N ASP A 107 -8.99 3.51 -20.03
CA ASP A 107 -8.96 2.72 -18.79
C ASP A 107 -8.48 1.29 -19.01
N ALA A 108 -8.64 0.75 -20.21
CA ALA A 108 -7.96 -0.48 -20.63
C ALA A 108 -6.44 -0.37 -20.52
N SER A 109 -5.86 0.84 -20.63
CA SER A 109 -4.42 1.08 -20.47
C SER A 109 -4.01 1.53 -19.06
N ARG A 110 -4.94 1.61 -18.10
CA ARG A 110 -4.67 2.12 -16.74
C ARG A 110 -4.85 1.05 -15.71
N TYR A 111 -3.91 0.98 -14.78
CA TYR A 111 -4.02 0.14 -13.59
C TYR A 111 -4.72 0.89 -12.46
N TYR A 112 -5.52 0.15 -11.71
CA TYR A 112 -6.20 0.60 -10.50
C TYR A 112 -5.88 -0.37 -9.38
N VAL A 113 -5.57 0.14 -8.19
CA VAL A 113 -5.63 -0.67 -6.97
C VAL A 113 -7.10 -0.77 -6.58
N VAL A 114 -7.59 -2.00 -6.58
CA VAL A 114 -8.92 -2.37 -6.11
C VAL A 114 -8.75 -3.11 -4.79
N THR A 115 -9.37 -2.58 -3.74
CA THR A 115 -9.45 -3.24 -2.45
C THR A 115 -10.90 -3.54 -2.13
N VAL A 116 -11.18 -4.80 -1.83
CA VAL A 116 -12.51 -5.28 -1.44
C VAL A 116 -12.50 -5.50 0.06
N VAL A 117 -13.49 -4.92 0.73
CA VAL A 117 -13.72 -5.06 2.16
C VAL A 117 -15.15 -5.52 2.34
N GLU A 118 -15.40 -6.50 3.20
CA GLU A 118 -16.76 -6.85 3.57
C GLU A 118 -17.36 -5.71 4.43
N SER A 119 -18.59 -5.30 4.11
CA SER A 119 -19.22 -4.16 4.78
C SER A 119 -19.34 -4.41 6.29
N GLY A 120 -18.87 -3.44 7.07
CA GLY A 120 -18.82 -3.55 8.54
C GLY A 120 -17.58 -4.26 9.09
N LYS A 121 -16.69 -4.79 8.25
CA LYS A 121 -15.40 -5.36 8.68
C LYS A 121 -14.24 -4.38 8.47
N PRO A 122 -13.23 -4.39 9.36
CA PRO A 122 -12.09 -3.47 9.26
C PRO A 122 -10.98 -3.96 8.32
N LEU A 123 -10.92 -5.27 8.02
CA LEU A 123 -9.83 -5.86 7.26
C LEU A 123 -10.23 -6.11 5.80
N PRO A 124 -9.35 -5.82 4.82
CA PRO A 124 -9.61 -6.10 3.43
C PRO A 124 -9.56 -7.60 3.16
N LEU A 125 -10.51 -8.09 2.36
CA LEU A 125 -10.53 -9.47 1.87
C LEU A 125 -9.49 -9.68 0.76
N VAL A 126 -9.35 -8.71 -0.13
CA VAL A 126 -8.37 -8.75 -1.23
C VAL A 126 -7.95 -7.33 -1.61
N THR A 127 -6.69 -7.19 -2.00
CA THR A 127 -6.17 -5.97 -2.64
C THR A 127 -5.35 -6.35 -3.87
N ARG A 128 -5.82 -5.95 -5.05
CA ARG A 128 -5.23 -6.33 -6.35
C ARG A 128 -5.11 -5.11 -7.27
N GLU A 129 -4.14 -5.18 -8.17
CA GLU A 129 -4.10 -4.29 -9.33
C GLU A 129 -4.98 -4.86 -10.42
N MET A 130 -5.90 -4.04 -10.91
CA MET A 130 -6.86 -4.43 -11.93
C MET A 130 -7.14 -3.27 -12.88
N HIS A 131 -7.59 -3.60 -14.07
CA HIS A 131 -8.20 -2.67 -15.01
C HIS A 131 -9.69 -2.56 -14.75
N LEU A 132 -10.30 -1.43 -15.09
CA LEU A 132 -11.75 -1.29 -15.03
C LEU A 132 -12.35 -1.64 -16.39
N GLN A 133 -13.38 -2.50 -16.38
CA GLN A 133 -14.14 -2.84 -17.58
C GLN A 133 -15.59 -2.36 -17.46
N PHE A 134 -16.08 -1.75 -18.52
CA PHE A 134 -17.50 -1.45 -18.68
C PHE A 134 -18.27 -2.72 -19.09
N ALA A 135 -19.33 -3.05 -18.37
CA ALA A 135 -20.24 -4.14 -18.76
C ALA A 135 -21.00 -3.78 -20.04
N SER A 136 -20.64 -4.40 -21.18
CA SER A 136 -21.41 -4.27 -22.42
C SER A 136 -22.79 -4.92 -22.31
N LYS A 137 -23.73 -4.57 -23.21
CA LYS A 137 -25.08 -5.18 -23.25
C LYS A 137 -25.06 -6.72 -23.33
N ARG A 138 -24.03 -7.32 -23.92
CA ARG A 138 -23.88 -8.77 -24.07
C ARG A 138 -23.42 -9.48 -22.79
N TYR A 139 -22.78 -8.73 -21.89
CA TYR A 139 -22.19 -9.24 -20.65
C TYR A 139 -22.60 -8.32 -19.50
N SER A 140 -23.91 -8.26 -19.23
CA SER A 140 -24.47 -7.37 -18.23
C SER A 140 -24.09 -7.82 -16.82
N VAL A 141 -23.70 -6.82 -16.03
CA VAL A 141 -23.60 -6.91 -14.57
C VAL A 141 -24.82 -6.16 -14.04
N PRO A 142 -25.65 -6.76 -13.17
CA PRO A 142 -26.82 -6.08 -12.63
C PRO A 142 -26.44 -4.79 -11.89
N GLU A 143 -27.36 -3.83 -11.79
CA GLU A 143 -27.13 -2.63 -10.99
C GLU A 143 -26.86 -3.02 -9.52
N GLY A 144 -25.94 -2.31 -8.86
CA GLY A 144 -25.48 -2.66 -7.50
C GLY A 144 -24.56 -3.88 -7.42
N HIS A 145 -24.19 -4.49 -8.55
CA HIS A 145 -23.27 -5.61 -8.60
C HIS A 145 -21.94 -5.26 -9.26
N VAL A 146 -20.92 -6.04 -8.91
CA VAL A 146 -19.64 -6.08 -9.60
C VAL A 146 -19.30 -7.52 -10.00
N GLN A 147 -18.44 -7.69 -11.00
CA GLN A 147 -17.98 -8.99 -11.44
C GLN A 147 -16.45 -8.96 -11.56
N PHE A 148 -15.79 -9.97 -10.99
CA PHE A 148 -14.33 -10.15 -11.02
C PHE A 148 -13.96 -11.35 -11.93
N ASP A 149 -12.66 -11.52 -12.17
CA ASP A 149 -12.12 -12.75 -12.74
C ASP A 149 -12.12 -13.91 -11.73
N GLY A 150 -11.83 -15.12 -12.21
CA GLY A 150 -11.89 -16.33 -11.38
C GLY A 150 -10.85 -16.39 -10.26
N GLU A 151 -9.66 -15.83 -10.46
CA GLU A 151 -8.61 -15.85 -9.41
C GLU A 151 -9.02 -14.96 -8.24
N VAL A 152 -9.49 -13.73 -8.54
CA VAL A 152 -9.92 -12.78 -7.52
C VAL A 152 -11.20 -13.24 -6.82
N LEU A 153 -12.16 -13.84 -7.54
CA LEU A 153 -13.36 -14.41 -6.90
C LEU A 153 -12.99 -15.54 -5.94
N ASN A 154 -12.05 -16.41 -6.31
CA ASN A 154 -11.58 -17.47 -5.42
C ASN A 154 -10.89 -16.89 -4.18
N GLU A 155 -10.05 -15.87 -4.33
CA GLU A 155 -9.41 -15.18 -3.21
C GLU A 155 -10.43 -14.53 -2.27
N ILE A 156 -11.49 -13.92 -2.83
CA ILE A 156 -12.59 -13.35 -2.04
C ILE A 156 -13.32 -14.45 -1.28
N ARG A 157 -13.69 -15.57 -1.92
CA ARG A 157 -14.36 -16.70 -1.25
C ARG A 157 -13.53 -17.28 -0.11
N LEU A 158 -12.24 -17.51 -0.35
CA LEU A 158 -11.32 -18.07 0.65
C LEU A 158 -11.19 -17.18 1.89
N ASN A 159 -11.23 -15.87 1.71
CA ASN A 159 -11.10 -14.90 2.80
C ASN A 159 -12.46 -14.46 3.37
N ASN A 160 -13.57 -14.82 2.70
CA ASN A 160 -14.90 -14.53 3.21
C ASN A 160 -15.22 -15.44 4.40
N ALA A 161 -15.94 -14.90 5.38
CA ALA A 161 -16.29 -15.66 6.59
C ALA A 161 -17.54 -16.53 6.42
N SER A 162 -18.23 -16.41 5.27
CA SER A 162 -19.47 -17.15 5.01
C SER A 162 -19.18 -18.60 4.62
N GLN A 163 -19.80 -19.56 5.31
CA GLN A 163 -19.67 -21.00 5.04
C GLN A 163 -20.46 -21.45 3.80
N ASP A 164 -21.32 -20.60 3.25
CA ASP A 164 -22.20 -20.91 2.11
C ASP A 164 -21.54 -20.65 0.73
N ASP A 165 -20.29 -20.20 0.68
CA ASP A 165 -19.60 -19.76 -0.55
C ASP A 165 -18.86 -20.88 -1.31
N ASP A 166 -18.87 -22.10 -0.79
CA ASP A 166 -18.27 -23.29 -1.44
C ASP A 166 -19.15 -23.82 -2.59
N GLU A 167 -20.42 -23.42 -2.65
CA GLU A 167 -21.35 -23.84 -3.69
C GLU A 167 -21.50 -22.76 -4.76
N GLY A 168 -21.58 -23.17 -6.02
CA GLY A 168 -21.58 -22.33 -7.22
C GLY A 168 -22.80 -21.40 -7.39
N GLY A 169 -23.14 -20.63 -6.37
CA GLY A 169 -24.20 -19.64 -6.35
C GLY A 169 -24.00 -18.50 -7.35
N THR A 170 -25.10 -17.80 -7.65
CA THR A 170 -25.12 -16.68 -8.59
C THR A 170 -24.41 -15.43 -8.05
N GLU A 171 -24.28 -15.31 -6.73
CA GLU A 171 -23.69 -14.20 -5.98
C GLU A 171 -22.84 -14.77 -4.82
N ILE A 172 -21.76 -14.07 -4.45
CA ILE A 172 -21.01 -14.36 -3.22
C ILE A 172 -21.79 -13.77 -2.03
N ALA A 173 -21.93 -14.52 -0.94
CA ALA A 173 -22.70 -14.12 0.22
C ALA A 173 -22.07 -12.92 0.95
N GLY A 174 -22.82 -11.82 1.01
CA GLY A 174 -22.44 -10.62 1.75
C GLY A 174 -22.70 -9.32 0.99
N THR A 175 -22.36 -8.22 1.64
CA THR A 175 -22.27 -6.90 1.01
C THR A 175 -20.85 -6.38 1.19
N TYR A 176 -20.37 -5.65 0.18
CA TYR A 176 -18.97 -5.27 0.10
C TYR A 176 -18.80 -3.78 -0.19
N ASP A 177 -17.77 -3.22 0.42
CA ASP A 177 -17.26 -1.89 0.17
C ASP A 177 -16.00 -2.00 -0.69
N ILE A 178 -16.02 -1.39 -1.87
CA ILE A 178 -14.93 -1.44 -2.84
C ILE A 178 -14.26 -0.08 -2.93
N TYR A 179 -12.96 -0.09 -2.65
CA TYR A 179 -12.08 1.06 -2.78
C TYR A 179 -11.33 0.95 -4.10
N ILE A 180 -11.47 1.97 -4.95
CA ILE A 180 -10.85 1.99 -6.27
C ILE A 180 -9.96 3.24 -6.36
N ARG A 181 -8.69 3.03 -6.69
CA ARG A 181 -7.72 4.10 -6.85
C ARG A 181 -6.86 3.89 -8.08
N ARG A 182 -6.74 4.92 -8.90
CA ARG A 182 -5.85 4.90 -10.07
C ARG A 182 -4.38 4.84 -9.63
N VAL A 183 -3.61 3.94 -10.24
CA VAL A 183 -2.15 3.87 -10.11
C VAL A 183 -1.52 4.82 -11.13
N GLN A 184 -0.52 5.56 -10.68
CA GLN A 184 0.32 6.39 -11.54
C GLN A 184 1.75 5.89 -11.40
N TRP A 185 2.54 5.97 -12.47
CA TRP A 185 3.92 5.45 -12.46
C TRP A 185 4.80 6.16 -11.40
N TYR A 186 4.49 7.41 -11.08
CA TYR A 186 5.17 8.20 -10.03
C TYR A 186 4.54 8.04 -8.64
N ASP A 187 3.58 7.13 -8.47
CA ASP A 187 2.96 6.89 -7.17
C ASP A 187 3.86 6.03 -6.27
N VAL A 188 4.86 6.67 -5.66
CA VAL A 188 5.83 6.01 -4.76
C VAL A 188 5.14 5.17 -3.68
N ARG A 189 3.96 5.60 -3.20
CA ARG A 189 3.21 4.88 -2.18
C ARG A 189 2.76 3.51 -2.68
N HIS A 190 2.20 3.47 -3.89
CA HIS A 190 1.81 2.21 -4.53
C HIS A 190 2.98 1.24 -4.64
N TRP A 191 4.13 1.73 -5.09
CA TRP A 191 5.32 0.91 -5.28
C TRP A 191 5.88 0.36 -3.96
N LEU A 192 5.88 1.16 -2.89
CA LEU A 192 6.32 0.72 -1.56
C LEU A 192 5.38 -0.29 -0.91
N THR A 193 4.07 -0.18 -1.18
CA THR A 193 3.03 -1.08 -0.64
C THR A 193 2.41 -1.94 -1.73
N HIS A 194 3.20 -2.34 -2.71
CA HIS A 194 2.71 -3.05 -3.89
C HIS A 194 1.98 -4.34 -3.45
N PRO A 195 0.75 -4.60 -3.96
CA PRO A 195 -0.04 -5.77 -3.53
C PRO A 195 0.73 -7.07 -3.74
N ASN A 196 1.42 -7.21 -4.88
CA ASN A 196 2.37 -8.31 -5.09
C ASN A 196 3.59 -8.20 -4.14
N ARG A 197 3.78 -9.23 -3.31
CA ARG A 197 4.90 -9.34 -2.35
C ARG A 197 6.27 -9.36 -3.03
N GLU A 198 6.41 -10.05 -4.17
CA GLU A 198 7.70 -10.19 -4.86
C GLU A 198 8.21 -8.84 -5.37
N ILE A 199 7.32 -8.08 -6.03
CA ILE A 199 7.63 -6.72 -6.51
C ILE A 199 8.02 -5.83 -5.33
N ARG A 200 7.30 -5.93 -4.21
CA ARG A 200 7.62 -5.18 -2.99
C ARG A 200 9.01 -5.51 -2.46
N ILE A 201 9.35 -6.80 -2.36
CA ILE A 201 10.67 -7.24 -1.88
C ILE A 201 11.77 -6.71 -2.80
N VAL A 202 11.63 -6.88 -4.12
CA VAL A 202 12.61 -6.40 -5.10
C VAL A 202 12.82 -4.89 -4.97
N LEU A 203 11.73 -4.13 -4.81
CA LEU A 203 11.78 -2.68 -4.65
C LEU A 203 12.52 -2.27 -3.37
N TRP A 204 12.21 -2.91 -2.23
CA TRP A 204 12.91 -2.66 -0.97
C TRP A 204 14.39 -3.03 -1.04
N VAL A 205 14.72 -4.20 -1.61
CA VAL A 205 16.12 -4.63 -1.80
C VAL A 205 16.88 -3.65 -2.69
N THR A 206 16.25 -3.16 -3.76
CA THR A 206 16.86 -2.19 -4.67
C THR A 206 17.10 -0.85 -3.97
N ILE A 207 16.12 -0.35 -3.20
CA ILE A 207 16.27 0.88 -2.42
C ILE A 207 17.40 0.72 -1.41
N ILE A 208 17.40 -0.35 -0.61
CA ILE A 208 18.42 -0.58 0.42
C ILE A 208 19.80 -0.72 -0.23
N SER A 209 19.96 -1.55 -1.26
CA SER A 209 21.25 -1.75 -1.93
C SER A 209 21.81 -0.49 -2.59
N THR A 210 20.94 0.39 -3.09
CA THR A 210 21.36 1.66 -3.72
C THR A 210 21.65 2.75 -2.69
N PHE A 211 20.84 2.87 -1.63
CA PHE A 211 20.98 3.92 -0.63
C PHE A 211 21.95 3.59 0.50
N LEU A 212 22.13 2.31 0.86
CA LEU A 212 22.99 1.90 1.96
C LEU A 212 24.46 2.31 1.73
N PRO A 213 25.07 2.10 0.54
CA PRO A 213 26.43 2.57 0.27
C PRO A 213 26.57 4.09 0.38
N PHE A 214 25.57 4.83 -0.12
CA PHE A 214 25.55 6.29 0.00
C PHE A 214 25.46 6.76 1.45
N LEU A 215 24.61 6.13 2.27
CA LEU A 215 24.50 6.43 3.70
C LEU A 215 25.79 6.13 4.45
N ILE A 216 26.45 5.01 4.14
CA ILE A 216 27.74 4.63 4.74
C ILE A 216 28.81 5.66 4.36
N ASP A 217 28.93 6.01 3.08
CA ASP A 217 29.88 7.04 2.64
C ASP A 217 29.57 8.41 3.27
N PHE A 218 28.30 8.82 3.33
CA PHE A 218 27.92 10.09 3.94
C PHE A 218 28.24 10.17 5.44
N LEU A 219 27.96 9.10 6.19
CA LEU A 219 28.11 9.06 7.65
C LEU A 219 29.57 8.83 8.07
N PHE A 220 30.34 8.04 7.33
CA PHE A 220 31.69 7.64 7.75
C PHE A 220 32.82 8.33 6.99
N LYS A 221 32.57 8.91 5.82
CA LYS A 221 33.62 9.55 5.00
C LYS A 221 33.74 11.06 5.23
N ARG A 222 32.77 11.69 5.88
CA ARG A 222 32.77 13.14 6.17
C ARG A 222 33.39 13.51 7.53
N GLY A 223 33.89 12.51 8.27
CA GLY A 223 34.56 12.67 9.56
C GLY A 223 36.06 12.35 9.55
N GLY A 224 36.68 12.25 8.37
CA GLY A 224 38.13 12.10 8.19
C GLY A 224 38.77 13.35 7.63
#